data_AF-A0AAX3EM38-F1
#
_entry.id   AF-A0AAX3EM38-F1
#
_cell.length_a   1.000
_cell.length_b   1.000
_cell.length_c   1.000
_cell.angle_alpha   90.00
_cell.angle_beta   90.00
_cell.angle_gamma   90.00
#
_symmetry.space_group_name_H-M   'P 1'
#
loop_
_entity.id
_entity.type
_entity.pdbx_description
1 polymer ?
#
loop_
_entity_poly.entity_id
_entity_poly.type
_entity_poly.pdbx_seq_one_letter_code
_entity_poly.pdbx_strand_id
1 'polypeptide(L)' 'MPKVSPELLSILRCPVTGSALVQEGEELVSTEADAAGNKVRYGIEDGIPLLLPPDLLPAADA' A
#
# COMPACT_ATOMS: atom_id res chain seq x y z
N MET A 1 6.49 15.58 4.63
CA MET A 1 6.01 14.37 3.93
C MET A 1 6.94 13.22 4.31
N PRO A 2 6.47 12.25 5.10
CA PRO A 2 7.24 11.04 5.38
C PRO A 2 7.41 10.28 4.06
N LYS A 3 8.66 10.10 3.62
CA LYS A 3 8.98 9.30 2.45
C LYS A 3 9.38 7.92 2.92
N VAL A 4 8.74 6.88 2.38
CA VAL A 4 9.19 5.51 2.57
C VAL A 4 10.56 5.39 1.89
N SER A 5 11.54 4.77 2.55
CA SER A 5 12.88 4.66 1.97
C SER A 5 12.84 3.86 0.66
N PRO A 6 13.64 4.23 -0.35
CA PRO A 6 13.68 3.50 -1.62
C PRO A 6 14.05 2.02 -1.45
N GLU A 7 14.93 1.70 -0.49
CA GLU A 7 15.27 0.30 -0.21
C GLU A 7 14.06 -0.48 0.30
N LEU A 8 13.25 0.12 1.19
CA LEU A 8 12.05 -0.55 1.69
C LEU A 8 11.00 -0.71 0.59
N LEU A 9 10.74 0.31 -0.22
CA LEU A 9 9.84 0.24 -1.38
C LEU A 9 10.22 -0.88 -2.37
N SER A 10 11.52 -1.15 -2.52
CA SER A 10 11.99 -2.23 -3.40
C SER A 10 11.55 -3.63 -2.94
N ILE A 11 11.35 -3.80 -1.62
CA ILE A 11 10.96 -5.06 -0.98
C ILE A 11 9.45 -5.17 -0.86
N LEU A 12 8.76 -4.08 -0.54
CA LEU A 12 7.31 -4.10 -0.32
C LEU A 12 6.55 -4.59 -1.56
N ARG A 13 5.60 -5.49 -1.34
CA ARG A 13 4.70 -6.02 -2.36
C ARG A 13 3.26 -5.83 -1.91
N CYS A 14 2.39 -5.62 -2.89
CA CYS A 14 0.95 -5.55 -2.70
C CYS A 14 0.43 -6.88 -2.13
N PRO A 15 -0.24 -6.89 -0.96
CA PRO A 15 -0.84 -8.11 -0.39
C PRO A 15 -1.88 -8.78 -1.28
N VAL A 16 -2.54 -8.03 -2.17
CA VAL A 16 -3.62 -8.53 -3.03
C VAL A 16 -3.08 -9.08 -4.36
N THR A 17 -2.19 -8.35 -5.02
CA THR A 17 -1.71 -8.67 -6.38
C THR A 17 -0.31 -9.27 -6.41
N GLY A 18 0.47 -9.14 -5.32
CA GLY A 18 1.89 -9.50 -5.29
C GLY A 18 2.80 -8.54 -6.09
N SER A 19 2.25 -7.49 -6.71
CA SER A 19 3.02 -6.54 -7.52
C SER A 19 3.83 -5.56 -6.66
N ALA A 20 4.73 -4.80 -7.29
CA ALA A 20 5.42 -3.70 -6.60
C ALA A 20 4.44 -2.59 -6.18
N LEU A 21 4.89 -1.76 -5.23
CA LEU A 21 4.20 -0.57 -4.76
C LEU A 21 5.00 0.68 -5.13
N VAL A 22 4.30 1.74 -5.51
CA VAL A 22 4.87 3.08 -5.74
C VAL A 22 4.25 4.07 -4.78
N GLN A 23 5.05 5.01 -4.25
CA GLN A 23 4.53 6.06 -3.37
C GLN A 23 3.95 7.22 -4.19
N GLU A 24 2.66 7.47 -4.04
CA GLU A 24 1.93 8.62 -4.56
C GLU A 24 1.48 9.50 -3.39
N GLY A 25 2.23 10.55 -3.07
CA GLY A 25 1.93 11.40 -1.92
C GLY A 25 2.06 10.65 -0.59
N GLU A 26 0.93 10.49 0.11
CA GLU A 26 0.82 9.79 1.40
C GLU A 26 0.25 8.37 1.26
N GLU A 27 0.22 7.83 0.04
CA GLU A 27 -0.27 6.50 -0.23
C GLU A 27 0.76 5.65 -0.99
N LEU A 28 0.72 4.34 -0.77
CA LEU A 28 1.35 3.35 -1.64
C LEU A 28 0.32 2.76 -2.59
N VAL A 29 0.66 2.69 -3.86
CA VAL A 29 -0.25 2.27 -4.94
C VAL A 29 0.34 1.08 -5.67
N SER A 30 -0.47 0.06 -5.92
CA SER A 30 -0.05 -1.11 -6.69
C SER A 30 0.29 -0.73 -8.14
N THR A 31 1.39 -1.28 -8.65
CA THR A 31 1.78 -1.09 -10.06
C THR A 31 0.83 -1.81 -11.01
N GLU A 32 0.29 -2.95 -10.58
CA GLU A 32 -0.69 -3.74 -11.32
C GLU A 32 -2.09 -3.60 -10.70
N ALA A 33 -3.11 -3.80 -11.52
CA ALA A 33 -4.49 -3.81 -11.10
C ALA A 33 -4.86 -5.16 -10.45
N ASP A 34 -5.83 -5.13 -9.55
CA ASP A 34 -6.44 -6.34 -8.99
C ASP A 34 -7.36 -7.05 -10.01
N ALA A 35 -7.98 -8.15 -9.57
CA ALA A 35 -8.91 -8.92 -10.39
C ALA A 35 -10.15 -8.12 -10.85
N ALA A 36 -10.47 -7.01 -10.20
CA ALA A 36 -11.56 -6.11 -10.55
C ALA A 36 -11.09 -4.95 -11.47
N GLY A 37 -9.80 -4.90 -11.81
CA GLY A 37 -9.21 -3.85 -12.65
C GLY A 37 -8.86 -2.57 -11.90
N ASN A 38 -8.87 -2.58 -10.57
CA ASN A 38 -8.55 -1.41 -9.74
C ASN A 38 -7.11 -1.45 -9.25
N LYS A 39 -6.44 -0.30 -9.16
CA LYS A 39 -5.18 -0.20 -8.42
C LYS A 39 -5.47 -0.10 -6.93
N VAL A 40 -4.85 -0.97 -6.15
CA VAL A 40 -5.02 -1.00 -4.69
C VAL A 40 -4.16 0.08 -4.07
N ARG A 41 -4.72 0.82 -3.10
CA ARG A 41 -4.07 1.94 -2.43
C ARG A 41 -3.99 1.66 -0.93
N TYR A 42 -2.87 2.03 -0.32
CA TYR A 42 -2.56 1.81 1.09
C TYR A 42 -2.10 3.13 1.70
N GLY A 43 -2.70 3.55 2.81
CA GLY A 43 -2.29 4.77 3.51
C GLY A 43 -0.92 4.65 4.17
N ILE A 44 -0.29 5.80 4.43
CA ILE A 44 0.91 5.91 5.25
C ILE A 44 0.56 6.72 6.50
N GLU A 45 0.64 6.10 7.66
CA GLU A 45 0.32 6.70 8.96
C GLU A 45 1.57 6.78 9.82
N ASP A 46 1.91 7.97 10.32
CA ASP A 46 3.16 8.21 11.08
C ASP A 46 4.44 7.71 10.38
N GLY A 47 4.42 7.66 9.04
CA GLY A 47 5.52 7.16 8.22
C GLY A 47 5.57 5.64 8.08
N ILE A 48 4.58 4.92 8.59
CA ILE A 48 4.41 3.47 8.48
C ILE A 48 3.35 3.16 7.40
N PRO A 49 3.69 2.40 6.35
CA PRO A 49 2.69 1.99 5.35
C PRO A 49 1.73 0.93 5.91
N LEU A 50 0.44 1.19 5.80
CA LEU A 50 -0.62 0.31 6.29
C LEU A 50 -1.04 -0.70 5.22
N LEU A 51 -0.33 -1.83 5.13
CA LEU A 51 -0.59 -2.88 4.13
C LEU A 51 -1.66 -3.89 4.57
N LEU A 52 -2.82 -3.38 4.98
CA LEU A 52 -3.96 -4.23 5.32
C LEU A 52 -4.80 -4.55 4.07
N PRO A 53 -5.28 -5.79 3.91
CA PRO A 53 -6.37 -6.07 2.99
C PRO A 53 -7.54 -5.13 3.26
N PRO A 54 -8.23 -4.61 2.23
CA PRO A 54 -9.31 -3.64 2.41
C PRO A 54 -10.42 -4.13 3.34
N ASP A 55 -10.70 -5.44 3.35
CA ASP A 55 -11.68 -6.06 4.24
C ASP A 55 -11.29 -6.02 5.72
N LEU A 56 -10.01 -5.79 6.03
CA LEU A 56 -9.46 -5.72 7.39
C LEU A 56 -9.20 -4.28 7.89
N LEU A 57 -9.33 -3.28 7.02
CA LEU A 57 -9.20 -1.87 7.42
C LEU A 57 -10.19 -1.46 8.53
N PRO A 58 -11.49 -1.85 8.49
CA PRO A 58 -12.42 -1.48 9.55
C PRO A 58 -12.06 -2.04 10.94
N ALA A 59 -11.21 -3.08 11.00
CA ALA A 59 -10.77 -3.66 12.27
C ALA A 59 -9.59 -2.90 12.90
N ALA A 60 -8.91 -2.03 12.15
CA ALA A 60 -7.81 -1.21 12.66
C ALA A 60 -8.31 0.03 13.42
N ASP A 61 -9.53 0.50 13.13
CA ASP A 61 -10.17 1.67 13.75
C ASP A 61 -10.96 1.34 15.03
N ALA A 62 -10.88 0.10 15.53
CA ALA A 62 -11.70 -0.44 16.63
C ALA A 62 -11.05 -0.35 18.01
#